data_AF-A0AA35SJD2-F1
#
_entry.id   AF-A0AA35SJD2-F1
#
_cell.length_a   1.000
_cell.length_b   1.000
_cell.length_c   1.000
_cell.angle_alpha   90.00
_cell.angle_beta   90.00
_cell.angle_gamma   90.00
#
_symmetry.space_group_name_H-M   'P 1'
#
loop_
_entity.id
_entity.type
_entity.pdbx_description
1 polymer ?
#
loop_
_entity_poly.entity_id
_entity_poly.type
_entity_poly.pdbx_seq_one_letter_code
_entity_poly.pdbx_strand_id
1 'polypeptide(L)'
;MCLCVWKEDVLEKLTSSLMKAVLQEIHRDRDGESGDLGMVRDTVFSLIEVEEYAKTTSLRYYQTVFEAPFLAETKEYYLHTASKLVSEMEVSEYMQEVVETMKTARRRGQRFLHPTSITKFTRECEARLVEDYQNSYLYSQLQPMVQEERRQDLKNIFHLLNGIPRALDPLLDKFEERIKSQGLAAVRPWNTDKDKATSGNVVEFMGAVMGVHSHYHQLISDLFSSHKLFFSALDRGCRVFVNAQENHTHQPRAPILLARYCDQLLRKSSKGVGEQEVEDRLEEVVHFSLSFSLLPL
;
A
#
# COMPACT_ATOMS: atom_id res chain seq x y z
N MET A 1 7.28 32.69 -36.94
CA MET A 1 8.13 32.51 -38.14
C MET A 1 9.41 31.76 -37.78
N CYS A 2 10.20 32.19 -36.78
CA CYS A 2 11.44 31.49 -36.40
C CYS A 2 11.27 30.03 -35.93
N LEU A 3 10.21 29.70 -35.16
CA LEU A 3 9.98 28.32 -34.69
C LEU A 3 9.47 27.37 -35.78
N CYS A 4 8.80 27.88 -36.82
CA CYS A 4 8.40 27.07 -37.98
C CYS A 4 9.63 26.70 -38.82
N VAL A 5 10.52 27.65 -39.07
CA VAL A 5 11.81 27.40 -39.75
C VAL A 5 12.69 26.46 -38.94
N TRP A 6 12.76 26.63 -37.60
CA TRP A 6 13.47 25.70 -36.72
C TRP A 6 12.93 24.26 -36.83
N LYS A 7 11.60 24.10 -36.88
CA LYS A 7 10.96 22.79 -37.06
C LYS A 7 11.34 22.15 -38.40
N GLU A 8 11.10 22.85 -39.49
CA GLU A 8 11.21 22.31 -40.86
C GLU A 8 12.68 22.13 -41.29
N ASP A 9 13.55 23.09 -40.94
CA ASP A 9 14.93 23.08 -41.44
C ASP A 9 15.95 22.41 -40.53
N VAL A 10 15.65 22.29 -39.23
CA VAL A 10 16.60 21.74 -38.25
C VAL A 10 16.05 20.50 -37.56
N LEU A 11 14.89 20.60 -36.90
CA LEU A 11 14.34 19.47 -36.16
C LEU A 11 14.02 18.31 -37.10
N GLU A 12 13.17 18.48 -38.10
CA GLU A 12 12.72 17.36 -38.94
C GLU A 12 13.88 16.62 -39.64
N LYS A 13 14.96 17.33 -39.98
CA LYS A 13 16.15 16.74 -40.61
C LYS A 13 17.09 16.01 -39.64
N LEU A 14 17.17 16.47 -38.39
CA LEU A 14 18.11 15.93 -37.38
C LEU A 14 17.43 15.07 -36.31
N THR A 15 16.09 15.04 -36.25
CA THR A 15 15.33 14.43 -35.15
C THR A 15 15.68 12.97 -34.96
N SER A 16 15.86 12.19 -36.03
CA SER A 16 16.20 10.76 -35.86
C SER A 16 17.55 10.55 -35.15
N SER A 17 18.60 11.24 -35.56
CA SER A 17 19.92 11.15 -34.92
C SER A 17 19.91 11.77 -33.52
N LEU A 18 19.21 12.89 -33.35
CA LEU A 18 19.12 13.60 -32.08
C LEU A 18 18.36 12.78 -31.04
N MET A 19 17.22 12.19 -31.40
CA MET A 19 16.42 11.37 -30.49
C MET A 19 17.17 10.10 -30.07
N LYS A 20 17.94 9.49 -30.98
CA LYS A 20 18.83 8.37 -30.59
C LYS A 20 19.85 8.79 -29.54
N ALA A 21 20.52 9.94 -29.72
CA ALA A 21 21.48 10.45 -28.75
C ALA A 21 20.80 10.79 -27.41
N VAL A 22 19.64 11.46 -27.44
CA VAL A 22 18.85 11.79 -26.24
C VAL A 22 18.45 10.53 -25.47
N LEU A 23 17.97 9.49 -26.16
CA LEU A 23 17.59 8.22 -25.53
C LEU A 23 18.79 7.48 -24.94
N GLN A 24 19.95 7.52 -25.62
CA GLN A 24 21.21 6.99 -25.07
C GLN A 24 21.64 7.73 -23.80
N GLU A 25 21.56 9.06 -23.75
CA GLU A 25 21.85 9.83 -22.53
C GLU A 25 20.92 9.46 -21.38
N ILE A 26 19.63 9.28 -21.67
CA ILE A 26 18.65 8.83 -20.66
C ILE A 26 18.99 7.41 -20.19
N HIS A 27 19.41 6.51 -21.08
CA HIS A 27 19.84 5.16 -20.70
C HIS A 27 21.03 5.21 -19.72
N ARG A 28 22.06 5.99 -20.05
CA ARG A 28 23.22 6.22 -19.17
C ARG A 28 22.82 6.81 -17.82
N ASP A 29 21.88 7.76 -17.80
CA ASP A 29 21.31 8.30 -16.55
C ASP A 29 20.57 7.25 -15.72
N ARG A 30 19.94 6.24 -16.36
CA ARG A 30 19.33 5.12 -15.63
C ARG A 30 20.38 4.26 -14.94
N ASP A 31 21.55 4.09 -15.58
CA ASP A 31 22.67 3.32 -15.05
C ASP A 31 23.53 4.12 -14.04
N GLY A 32 23.13 5.36 -13.73
CA GLY A 32 23.82 6.22 -12.78
C GLY A 32 25.06 6.91 -13.35
N GLU A 33 25.25 6.88 -14.66
CA GLU A 33 26.36 7.56 -15.33
C GLU A 33 26.12 9.08 -15.41
N SER A 34 27.20 9.85 -15.32
CA SER A 34 27.13 11.30 -15.45
C SER A 34 27.07 11.72 -16.91
N GLY A 35 26.13 12.60 -17.26
CA GLY A 35 25.96 13.16 -18.61
C GLY A 35 25.40 14.59 -18.59
N ASP A 36 25.29 15.20 -19.77
CA ASP A 36 24.65 16.52 -19.90
C ASP A 36 23.11 16.38 -19.95
N LEU A 37 22.56 16.18 -18.76
CA LEU A 37 21.12 16.07 -18.56
C LEU A 37 20.39 17.42 -18.74
N GLY A 38 21.12 18.53 -18.86
CA GLY A 38 20.57 19.84 -19.25
C GLY A 38 20.21 19.81 -20.73
N MET A 39 21.14 19.39 -21.57
CA MET A 39 20.93 19.25 -23.02
C MET A 39 19.77 18.29 -23.35
N VAL A 40 19.68 17.15 -22.65
CA VAL A 40 18.56 16.21 -22.80
C VAL A 40 17.22 16.91 -22.55
N ARG A 41 17.11 17.61 -21.42
CA ARG A 41 15.89 18.35 -21.07
C ARG A 41 15.58 19.39 -22.13
N ASP A 42 16.53 20.27 -22.44
CA ASP A 42 16.29 21.41 -23.32
C ASP A 42 15.91 20.95 -24.75
N THR A 43 16.49 19.83 -25.20
CA THR A 43 16.12 19.20 -26.47
C THR A 43 14.67 18.69 -26.45
N VAL A 44 14.26 18.00 -25.39
CA VAL A 44 12.90 17.45 -25.27
C VAL A 44 11.87 18.58 -25.13
N PHE A 45 12.18 19.62 -24.35
CA PHE A 45 11.30 20.78 -24.19
C PHE A 45 11.19 21.60 -25.47
N SER A 46 12.25 21.68 -26.29
CA SER A 46 12.17 22.32 -27.62
C SER A 46 11.12 21.66 -28.52
N LEU A 47 10.96 20.33 -28.46
CA LEU A 47 9.92 19.62 -29.22
C LEU A 47 8.50 20.03 -28.78
N ILE A 48 8.32 20.25 -27.48
CA ILE A 48 7.03 20.64 -26.87
C ILE A 48 6.72 22.09 -27.25
N GLU A 49 7.67 23.01 -27.04
CA GLU A 49 7.51 24.44 -27.30
C GLU A 49 7.16 24.75 -28.76
N VAL A 50 7.75 24.00 -29.70
CA VAL A 50 7.49 24.15 -31.14
C VAL A 50 6.03 23.81 -31.48
N GLU A 51 5.44 22.80 -30.85
CA GLU A 51 4.04 22.42 -31.08
C GLU A 51 3.07 23.35 -30.35
N GLU A 52 3.40 23.80 -29.14
CA GLU A 52 2.59 24.79 -28.41
C GLU A 52 2.52 26.13 -29.16
N TYR A 53 3.65 26.58 -29.72
CA TYR A 53 3.71 27.81 -30.50
C TYR A 53 2.88 27.75 -31.79
N ALA A 54 2.78 26.58 -32.42
CA ALA A 54 1.96 26.37 -33.60
C ALA A 54 0.45 26.48 -33.33
N LYS A 55 0.04 26.74 -32.06
CA LYS A 55 -1.35 26.72 -31.58
C LYS A 55 -2.08 25.41 -31.89
N THR A 56 -1.33 24.35 -32.17
CA THR A 56 -1.84 22.99 -32.24
C THR A 56 -1.93 22.50 -30.80
N THR A 57 -3.14 22.26 -30.30
CA THR A 57 -3.34 21.61 -28.99
C THR A 57 -2.86 20.15 -28.96
N SER A 58 -2.35 19.62 -30.08
CA SER A 58 -1.78 18.28 -30.15
C SER A 58 -0.27 18.29 -29.94
N LEU A 59 0.22 17.51 -28.98
CA LEU A 59 1.64 17.19 -28.79
C LEU A 59 2.11 16.06 -29.72
N ARG A 60 1.55 15.96 -30.92
CA ARG A 60 1.63 14.74 -31.75
C ARG A 60 3.07 14.48 -32.22
N TYR A 61 3.82 15.51 -32.56
CA TYR A 61 5.20 15.41 -32.98
C TYR A 61 6.07 14.92 -31.81
N TYR A 62 6.02 15.57 -30.65
CA TYR A 62 6.69 15.13 -29.43
C TYR A 62 6.34 13.67 -29.08
N GLN A 63 5.06 13.32 -29.15
CA GLN A 63 4.59 11.97 -28.86
C GLN A 63 5.19 10.92 -29.81
N THR A 64 5.27 11.26 -31.09
CA THR A 64 5.74 10.35 -32.14
C THR A 64 7.26 10.19 -32.10
N VAL A 65 8.00 11.30 -32.00
CA VAL A 65 9.45 11.28 -32.17
C VAL A 65 10.20 10.99 -30.88
N PHE A 66 9.59 11.26 -29.72
CA PHE A 66 10.22 11.08 -28.42
C PHE A 66 9.41 10.19 -27.46
N GLU A 67 8.14 10.52 -27.15
CA GLU A 67 7.40 9.81 -26.10
C GLU A 67 7.28 8.31 -26.38
N ALA A 68 6.85 7.93 -27.59
CA ALA A 68 6.66 6.53 -27.94
C ALA A 68 7.97 5.71 -27.93
N PRO A 69 9.07 6.18 -28.56
CA PRO A 69 10.39 5.53 -28.42
C PRO A 69 10.88 5.46 -26.97
N PHE A 70 10.72 6.54 -26.20
CA PHE A 70 11.13 6.59 -24.80
C PHE A 70 10.38 5.58 -23.93
N LEU A 71 9.06 5.44 -24.12
CA LEU A 71 8.25 4.46 -23.40
C LEU A 71 8.62 3.03 -23.81
N ALA A 72 8.88 2.78 -25.10
CA ALA A 72 9.33 1.48 -25.57
C ALA A 72 10.69 1.08 -24.96
N GLU A 73 11.67 1.97 -24.93
CA GLU A 73 12.95 1.70 -24.26
C GLU A 73 12.80 1.57 -22.73
N THR A 74 11.93 2.38 -22.12
CA THR A 74 11.62 2.27 -20.69
C THR A 74 11.06 0.88 -20.35
N LYS A 75 10.15 0.39 -21.17
CA LYS A 75 9.56 -0.94 -21.03
C LYS A 75 10.65 -2.02 -21.05
N GLU A 76 11.48 -2.04 -22.09
CA GLU A 76 12.53 -3.05 -22.24
C GLU A 76 13.56 -2.96 -21.11
N TYR A 77 13.96 -1.74 -20.73
CA TYR A 77 14.89 -1.51 -19.62
C TYR A 77 14.36 -2.10 -18.32
N TYR A 78 13.16 -1.70 -17.87
CA TYR A 78 12.64 -2.19 -16.60
C TYR A 78 12.20 -3.65 -16.63
N LEU A 79 11.86 -4.20 -17.80
CA LEU A 79 11.65 -5.65 -17.94
C LEU A 79 12.94 -6.42 -17.66
N HIS A 80 14.06 -5.99 -18.24
CA HIS A 80 15.37 -6.60 -18.00
C HIS A 80 15.82 -6.41 -16.55
N THR A 81 15.72 -5.19 -16.02
CA THR A 81 16.07 -4.87 -14.63
C THR A 81 15.24 -5.71 -13.66
N ALA A 82 13.91 -5.75 -13.81
CA ALA A 82 13.05 -6.54 -12.92
C ALA A 82 13.43 -8.03 -12.96
N SER A 83 13.62 -8.59 -14.17
CA SER A 83 14.02 -9.99 -14.32
C SER A 83 15.34 -10.31 -13.62
N LYS A 84 16.32 -9.41 -13.72
CA LYS A 84 17.62 -9.56 -13.05
C LYS A 84 17.45 -9.51 -11.54
N LEU A 85 16.79 -8.49 -11.00
CA LEU A 85 16.60 -8.32 -9.57
C LEU A 85 15.85 -9.51 -8.95
N VAL A 86 14.80 -10.01 -9.60
CA VAL A 86 14.05 -11.19 -9.12
C VAL A 86 14.92 -12.45 -9.09
N SER A 87 15.89 -12.58 -10.00
CA SER A 87 16.82 -13.72 -10.02
C SER A 87 17.94 -13.65 -8.98
N GLU A 88 18.25 -12.45 -8.48
CA GLU A 88 19.42 -12.18 -7.65
C GLU A 88 19.09 -11.83 -6.19
N MET A 89 17.88 -11.35 -5.91
CA MET A 89 17.49 -10.79 -4.61
C MET A 89 16.31 -11.55 -4.01
N GLU A 90 16.21 -11.59 -2.68
CA GLU A 90 15.00 -12.04 -2.00
C GLU A 90 13.87 -10.99 -2.10
N VAL A 91 12.62 -11.39 -1.83
CA VAL A 91 11.44 -10.51 -2.00
C VAL A 91 11.57 -9.22 -1.19
N SER A 92 12.08 -9.27 0.04
CA SER A 92 12.23 -8.09 0.90
C SER A 92 13.24 -7.09 0.32
N GLU A 93 14.37 -7.56 -0.20
CA GLU A 93 15.39 -6.73 -0.86
C GLU A 93 14.85 -6.16 -2.18
N TYR A 94 14.21 -7.00 -2.98
CA TYR A 94 13.57 -6.59 -4.23
C TYR A 94 12.58 -5.44 -4.02
N MET A 95 11.70 -5.53 -3.02
CA MET A 95 10.74 -4.48 -2.74
C MET A 95 11.40 -3.16 -2.34
N GLN A 96 12.48 -3.22 -1.55
CA GLN A 96 13.23 -2.01 -1.17
C GLN A 96 13.87 -1.36 -2.41
N GLU A 97 14.51 -2.16 -3.26
CA GLU A 97 15.15 -1.68 -4.49
C GLU A 97 14.12 -1.09 -5.47
N VAL A 98 12.96 -1.74 -5.64
CA VAL A 98 11.89 -1.24 -6.50
C VAL A 98 11.31 0.07 -5.97
N VAL A 99 11.15 0.24 -4.66
CA VAL A 99 10.67 1.51 -4.07
C VAL A 99 11.62 2.68 -4.39
N GLU A 100 12.93 2.49 -4.20
CA GLU A 100 13.92 3.54 -4.51
C GLU A 100 14.09 3.75 -6.02
N THR A 101 14.01 2.68 -6.82
CA THR A 101 14.00 2.74 -8.29
C THR A 101 12.81 3.56 -8.79
N MET A 102 11.60 3.30 -8.29
CA MET A 102 10.38 4.03 -8.67
C MET A 102 10.45 5.51 -8.29
N LYS A 103 11.01 5.84 -7.13
CA LYS A 103 11.24 7.22 -6.68
C LYS A 103 12.23 7.95 -7.57
N THR A 104 13.32 7.28 -7.97
CA THR A 104 14.31 7.83 -8.91
C THR A 104 13.70 8.00 -10.31
N ALA A 105 12.97 6.99 -10.78
CA ALA A 105 12.23 7.03 -12.04
C ALA A 105 11.24 8.21 -12.07
N ARG A 106 10.48 8.43 -11.00
CA ARG A 106 9.54 9.55 -10.90
C ARG A 106 10.25 10.91 -11.02
N ARG A 107 11.39 11.09 -10.35
CA ARG A 107 12.20 12.31 -10.48
C ARG A 107 12.69 12.52 -11.91
N ARG A 108 13.14 11.44 -12.57
CA ARG A 108 13.53 11.45 -13.99
C ARG A 108 12.37 11.84 -14.90
N GLY A 109 11.19 11.25 -14.68
CA GLY A 109 9.98 11.59 -15.42
C GLY A 109 9.62 13.08 -15.29
N GLN A 110 9.68 13.63 -14.07
CA GLN A 110 9.45 15.05 -13.81
C GLN A 110 10.49 15.97 -14.46
N ARG A 111 11.71 15.47 -14.67
CA ARG A 111 12.81 16.24 -15.26
C ARG A 111 12.71 16.32 -16.78
N PHE A 112 12.32 15.23 -17.44
CA PHE A 112 12.43 15.11 -18.91
C PHE A 112 11.09 15.09 -19.64
N LEU A 113 9.97 14.80 -18.98
CA LEU A 113 8.72 14.50 -19.66
C LEU A 113 7.67 15.60 -19.47
N HIS A 114 6.81 15.75 -20.48
CA HIS A 114 5.59 16.51 -20.35
C HIS A 114 4.63 15.83 -19.33
N PRO A 115 3.83 16.58 -18.55
CA PRO A 115 2.92 16.01 -17.54
C PRO A 115 1.99 14.89 -18.04
N THR A 116 1.54 14.96 -19.29
CA THR A 116 0.69 13.92 -19.90
C THR A 116 1.43 12.61 -20.18
N SER A 117 2.76 12.65 -20.30
CA SER A 117 3.61 11.47 -20.50
C SER A 117 4.05 10.87 -19.18
N ILE A 118 4.16 11.68 -18.11
CA ILE A 118 4.57 11.21 -16.77
C ILE A 118 3.62 10.12 -16.27
N THR A 119 2.32 10.25 -16.52
CA THR A 119 1.32 9.25 -16.11
C THR A 119 1.53 7.92 -16.85
N LYS A 120 1.73 7.95 -18.17
CA LYS A 120 2.02 6.76 -18.97
C LYS A 120 3.34 6.10 -18.59
N PHE A 121 4.38 6.92 -18.40
CA PHE A 121 5.69 6.46 -17.95
C PHE A 121 5.63 5.80 -16.58
N THR A 122 4.96 6.42 -15.60
CA THR A 122 4.81 5.85 -14.26
C THR A 122 4.08 4.51 -14.33
N ARG A 123 3.02 4.42 -15.13
CA ARG A 123 2.27 3.18 -15.33
C ARG A 123 3.11 2.08 -15.98
N GLU A 124 3.96 2.42 -16.94
CA GLU A 124 4.88 1.46 -17.57
C GLU A 124 5.89 0.92 -16.55
N CYS A 125 6.45 1.78 -15.70
CA CYS A 125 7.34 1.36 -14.62
C CYS A 125 6.63 0.43 -13.61
N GLU A 126 5.43 0.80 -13.15
CA GLU A 126 4.61 -0.04 -12.25
C GLU A 126 4.30 -1.41 -12.87
N ALA A 127 3.94 -1.42 -14.15
CA ALA A 127 3.62 -2.65 -14.86
C ALA A 127 4.82 -3.61 -14.89
N ARG A 128 6.00 -3.11 -15.26
CA ARG A 128 7.23 -3.92 -15.41
C ARG A 128 7.87 -4.31 -14.08
N LEU A 129 7.89 -3.40 -13.11
CA LEU A 129 8.57 -3.60 -11.81
C LEU A 129 7.67 -4.19 -10.72
N VAL A 130 6.34 -4.20 -10.89
CA VAL A 130 5.42 -4.68 -9.84
C VAL A 130 4.43 -5.70 -10.41
N GLU A 131 3.62 -5.31 -11.40
CA GLU A 131 2.48 -6.14 -11.82
C GLU A 131 2.89 -7.46 -12.48
N ASP A 132 3.94 -7.43 -13.31
CA ASP A 132 4.43 -8.63 -14.00
C ASP A 132 4.93 -9.71 -13.01
N TYR A 133 5.37 -9.30 -11.82
CA TYR A 133 5.94 -10.18 -10.79
C TYR A 133 5.08 -10.33 -9.53
N GLN A 134 3.92 -9.66 -9.46
CA GLN A 134 3.09 -9.67 -8.25
C GLN A 134 2.66 -11.09 -7.86
N ASN A 135 2.17 -11.88 -8.82
CA ASN A 135 1.62 -13.22 -8.56
C ASN A 135 2.71 -14.27 -8.36
N SER A 136 3.74 -14.24 -9.21
CA SER A 136 4.80 -15.24 -9.23
C SER A 136 5.85 -15.04 -8.14
N TYR A 137 6.04 -13.80 -7.68
CA TYR A 137 7.13 -13.43 -6.79
C TYR A 137 6.66 -12.73 -5.52
N LEU A 138 6.08 -11.52 -5.61
CA LEU A 138 5.75 -10.71 -4.43
C LEU A 138 4.78 -11.43 -3.48
N TYR A 139 3.75 -12.08 -4.03
CA TYR A 139 2.74 -12.77 -3.24
C TYR A 139 3.26 -14.01 -2.51
N SER A 140 4.41 -14.56 -2.90
CA SER A 140 4.99 -15.75 -2.28
C SER A 140 5.36 -15.54 -0.80
N GLN A 141 5.62 -14.30 -0.39
CA GLN A 141 6.05 -13.96 0.98
C GLN A 141 4.97 -13.23 1.80
N LEU A 142 3.75 -13.05 1.28
CA LEU A 142 2.68 -12.37 2.01
C LEU A 142 2.34 -13.05 3.35
N GLN A 143 2.22 -14.38 3.33
CA GLN A 143 1.88 -15.14 4.53
C GLN A 143 2.91 -14.97 5.67
N PRO A 144 4.21 -15.22 5.47
CA PRO A 144 5.20 -15.03 6.53
C PRO A 144 5.34 -13.55 6.93
N MET A 145 5.27 -12.60 5.99
CA MET A 145 5.31 -11.16 6.31
C MET A 145 4.20 -10.74 7.29
N VAL A 146 2.98 -11.23 7.08
CA VAL A 146 1.84 -10.95 7.94
C VAL A 146 1.92 -11.72 9.27
N GLN A 147 2.38 -12.97 9.26
CA GLN A 147 2.48 -13.78 10.48
C GLN A 147 3.54 -13.26 11.45
N GLU A 148 4.70 -12.88 10.92
CA GLU A 148 5.85 -12.37 11.67
C GLU A 148 5.79 -10.83 11.85
N GLU A 149 4.75 -10.19 11.32
CA GLU A 149 4.56 -8.74 11.36
C GLU A 149 5.80 -7.96 10.90
N ARG A 150 6.39 -8.36 9.76
CA ARG A 150 7.57 -7.71 9.16
C ARG A 150 7.21 -6.29 8.70
N ARG A 151 7.31 -5.31 9.61
CA ARG A 151 6.77 -3.96 9.44
C ARG A 151 7.27 -3.23 8.19
N GLN A 152 8.57 -3.31 7.90
CA GLN A 152 9.14 -2.63 6.74
C GLN A 152 8.65 -3.27 5.43
N ASP A 153 8.61 -4.60 5.38
CA ASP A 153 8.13 -5.34 4.22
C ASP A 153 6.65 -5.07 3.96
N LEU A 154 5.83 -5.06 5.00
CA LEU A 154 4.41 -4.71 4.93
C LEU A 154 4.18 -3.28 4.43
N LYS A 155 5.01 -2.31 4.85
CA LYS A 155 4.97 -0.94 4.31
C LYS A 155 5.34 -0.90 2.83
N ASN A 156 6.42 -1.58 2.46
CA ASN A 156 6.91 -1.59 1.09
C ASN A 156 5.88 -2.24 0.15
N ILE A 157 5.37 -3.42 0.49
CA ILE A 157 4.41 -4.13 -0.35
C ILE A 157 3.09 -3.36 -0.45
N PHE A 158 2.63 -2.72 0.63
CA PHE A 158 1.47 -1.83 0.56
C PHE A 158 1.72 -0.67 -0.40
N HIS A 159 2.87 0.01 -0.27
CA HIS A 159 3.20 1.13 -1.16
C HIS A 159 3.26 0.73 -2.64
N LEU A 160 3.83 -0.44 -2.94
CA LEU A 160 3.98 -0.94 -4.31
C LEU A 160 2.65 -1.36 -4.93
N LEU A 161 1.75 -1.98 -4.15
CA LEU A 161 0.47 -2.49 -4.65
C LEU A 161 -0.63 -1.42 -4.60
N ASN A 162 -0.48 -0.39 -3.75
CA ASN A 162 -1.47 0.67 -3.61
C ASN A 162 -1.53 1.54 -4.86
N GLY A 163 -2.70 1.53 -5.52
CA GLY A 163 -2.93 2.23 -6.79
C GLY A 163 -3.09 1.28 -7.98
N ILE A 164 -2.68 0.01 -7.84
CA ILE A 164 -2.94 -1.03 -8.83
C ILE A 164 -4.30 -1.67 -8.50
N PRO A 165 -5.25 -1.71 -9.47
CA PRO A 165 -6.57 -2.28 -9.24
C PRO A 165 -6.50 -3.71 -8.70
N ARG A 166 -7.13 -3.96 -7.54
CA ARG A 166 -7.25 -5.27 -6.89
C ARG A 166 -5.94 -5.93 -6.44
N ALA A 167 -4.80 -5.25 -6.56
CA ALA A 167 -3.51 -5.81 -6.16
C ALA A 167 -3.36 -5.99 -4.64
N LEU A 168 -4.17 -5.27 -3.84
CA LEU A 168 -4.20 -5.41 -2.38
C LEU A 168 -5.07 -6.58 -1.90
N ASP A 169 -5.93 -7.17 -2.73
CA ASP A 169 -6.89 -8.21 -2.32
C ASP A 169 -6.18 -9.38 -1.59
N PRO A 170 -5.07 -9.96 -2.10
CA PRO A 170 -4.40 -11.07 -1.43
C PRO A 170 -3.76 -10.69 -0.09
N LEU A 171 -3.24 -9.47 0.03
CA LEU A 171 -2.69 -8.96 1.29
C LEU A 171 -3.80 -8.75 2.32
N LEU A 172 -4.95 -8.21 1.90
CA LEU A 172 -6.13 -8.05 2.76
C LEU A 172 -6.63 -9.40 3.28
N ASP A 173 -6.72 -10.41 2.42
CA ASP A 173 -7.16 -11.75 2.81
C ASP A 173 -6.23 -12.36 3.86
N LYS A 174 -4.91 -12.27 3.67
CA LYS A 174 -3.92 -12.77 4.62
C LYS A 174 -3.91 -11.99 5.93
N PHE A 175 -4.08 -10.68 5.86
CA PHE A 175 -4.17 -9.83 7.03
C PHE A 175 -5.44 -10.15 7.85
N GLU A 176 -6.59 -10.29 7.20
CA GLU A 176 -7.84 -10.67 7.85
C GLU A 176 -7.77 -12.08 8.48
N GLU A 177 -7.19 -13.04 7.76
CA GLU A 177 -6.96 -14.41 8.27
C GLU A 177 -6.11 -14.39 9.55
N ARG A 178 -5.04 -13.58 9.56
CA ARG A 178 -4.17 -13.42 10.73
C ARG A 178 -4.90 -12.78 11.91
N ILE A 179 -5.70 -11.73 11.69
CA ILE A 179 -6.52 -11.10 12.75
C ILE A 179 -7.48 -12.12 13.36
N LYS A 180 -8.18 -12.89 12.52
CA LYS A 180 -9.09 -13.95 12.97
C LYS A 180 -8.35 -14.99 13.80
N SER A 181 -7.22 -15.49 13.30
CA SER A 181 -6.41 -16.51 13.99
C SER A 181 -5.89 -16.02 15.34
N GLN A 182 -5.31 -14.81 15.40
CA GLN A 182 -4.83 -14.23 16.66
C GLN A 182 -5.97 -13.98 17.64
N GLY A 183 -7.09 -13.42 17.18
CA GLY A 183 -8.24 -13.14 18.03
C GLY A 183 -8.90 -14.41 18.57
N LEU A 184 -9.05 -15.45 17.75
CA LEU A 184 -9.56 -16.76 18.20
C LEU A 184 -8.63 -17.38 19.24
N ALA A 185 -7.31 -17.31 19.03
CA ALA A 185 -6.33 -17.79 20.00
C ALA A 185 -6.41 -17.01 21.33
N ALA A 186 -6.61 -15.69 21.26
CA ALA A 186 -6.75 -14.83 22.42
C ALA A 186 -7.99 -15.18 23.25
N VAL A 187 -9.14 -15.43 22.62
CA VAL A 187 -10.40 -15.74 23.34
C VAL A 187 -10.57 -17.22 23.70
N ARG A 188 -9.72 -18.12 23.16
CA ARG A 188 -9.78 -19.58 23.38
C ARG A 188 -9.95 -20.00 24.85
N PRO A 189 -9.24 -19.40 25.84
CA PRO A 189 -9.39 -19.81 27.23
C PRO A 189 -10.84 -19.71 27.74
N TRP A 190 -11.65 -18.77 27.25
CA TRP A 190 -13.05 -18.61 27.67
C TRP A 190 -14.03 -19.54 26.94
N ASN A 191 -13.57 -20.16 25.85
CA ASN A 191 -14.36 -21.12 25.06
C ASN A 191 -14.15 -22.57 25.53
N THR A 192 -12.94 -22.90 26.02
CA THR A 192 -12.56 -24.28 26.36
C THR A 192 -12.57 -24.59 27.86
N ASP A 193 -12.30 -23.61 28.72
CA ASP A 193 -12.21 -23.80 30.17
C ASP A 193 -13.56 -23.51 30.83
N LYS A 194 -14.18 -24.54 31.44
CA LYS A 194 -15.50 -24.41 32.09
C LYS A 194 -15.48 -23.46 33.30
N ASP A 195 -14.35 -23.33 33.98
CA ASP A 195 -14.21 -22.45 35.14
C ASP A 195 -14.06 -20.98 34.70
N LYS A 196 -13.33 -20.71 33.60
CA LYS A 196 -13.30 -19.37 32.98
C LYS A 196 -14.57 -19.04 32.19
N ALA A 197 -15.28 -20.03 31.65
CA ALA A 197 -16.57 -19.82 31.00
C ALA A 197 -17.66 -19.39 31.99
N THR A 198 -17.61 -19.89 33.23
CA THR A 198 -18.67 -19.69 34.24
C THR A 198 -18.32 -18.59 35.26
N SER A 199 -17.04 -18.46 35.61
CA SER A 199 -16.49 -17.53 36.62
C SER A 199 -15.39 -16.61 36.07
N GLY A 200 -15.05 -16.73 34.80
CA GLY A 200 -14.00 -15.91 34.19
C GLY A 200 -14.34 -14.43 34.27
N ASN A 201 -13.34 -13.66 34.65
CA ASN A 201 -13.43 -12.23 34.78
C ASN A 201 -13.74 -11.62 33.41
N VAL A 202 -14.95 -11.08 33.24
CA VAL A 202 -15.40 -10.40 32.02
C VAL A 202 -14.40 -9.30 31.62
N VAL A 203 -13.72 -8.70 32.61
CA VAL A 203 -12.63 -7.73 32.39
C VAL A 203 -11.45 -8.32 31.63
N GLU A 204 -11.04 -9.55 31.92
CA GLU A 204 -9.91 -10.19 31.24
C GLU A 204 -10.27 -10.62 29.83
N PHE A 205 -11.50 -11.11 29.61
CA PHE A 205 -12.00 -11.43 28.27
C PHE A 205 -12.04 -10.17 27.39
N MET A 206 -12.65 -9.10 27.91
CA MET A 206 -12.73 -7.83 27.17
C MET A 206 -11.34 -7.23 26.94
N GLY A 207 -10.44 -7.32 27.93
CA GLY A 207 -9.05 -6.90 27.77
C GLY A 207 -8.33 -7.66 26.65
N ALA A 208 -8.56 -8.97 26.51
CA ALA A 208 -7.98 -9.76 25.41
C ALA A 208 -8.54 -9.35 24.04
N VAL A 209 -9.86 -9.15 23.94
CA VAL A 209 -10.53 -8.70 22.71
C VAL A 209 -10.05 -7.30 22.29
N MET A 210 -10.04 -6.35 23.22
CA MET A 210 -9.62 -4.97 22.99
C MET A 210 -8.12 -4.89 22.68
N GLY A 211 -7.31 -5.72 23.34
CA GLY A 211 -5.87 -5.82 23.07
C GLY A 211 -5.57 -6.20 21.62
N VAL A 212 -6.27 -7.21 21.08
CA VAL A 212 -6.13 -7.60 19.66
C VAL A 212 -6.60 -6.47 18.74
N HIS A 213 -7.75 -5.86 19.03
CA HIS A 213 -8.26 -4.76 18.22
C HIS A 213 -7.29 -3.56 18.19
N SER A 214 -6.84 -3.11 19.36
CA SER A 214 -5.94 -1.96 19.51
C SER A 214 -4.60 -2.19 18.83
N HIS A 215 -4.01 -3.39 18.98
CA HIS A 215 -2.78 -3.79 18.28
C HIS A 215 -2.91 -3.64 16.76
N TYR A 216 -3.95 -4.23 16.18
CA TYR A 216 -4.15 -4.17 14.72
C TYR A 216 -4.58 -2.80 14.24
N HIS A 217 -5.35 -2.05 15.02
CA HIS A 217 -5.69 -0.66 14.70
C HIS A 217 -4.41 0.18 14.57
N GLN A 218 -3.50 0.11 15.55
CA GLN A 218 -2.20 0.80 15.50
C GLN A 218 -1.38 0.33 14.30
N LEU A 219 -1.32 -0.98 14.05
CA LEU A 219 -0.59 -1.54 12.91
C LEU A 219 -1.11 -1.00 11.57
N ILE A 220 -2.43 -0.88 11.39
CA ILE A 220 -3.03 -0.31 10.17
C ILE A 220 -2.70 1.17 10.04
N SER A 221 -2.78 1.93 11.13
CA SER A 221 -2.42 3.35 11.14
C SER A 221 -0.95 3.56 10.75
N ASP A 222 -0.05 2.75 11.29
CA ASP A 222 1.40 2.86 11.09
C ASP A 222 1.87 2.40 9.71
N LEU A 223 1.33 1.27 9.22
CA LEU A 223 1.86 0.58 8.05
C LEU A 223 1.08 0.89 6.77
N PHE A 224 -0.23 1.08 6.88
CA PHE A 224 -1.15 1.18 5.74
C PHE A 224 -1.79 2.56 5.62
N SER A 225 -1.20 3.60 6.24
CA SER A 225 -1.69 4.99 6.14
C SER A 225 -3.19 5.13 6.46
N SER A 226 -3.69 4.35 7.43
CA SER A 226 -5.12 4.32 7.79
C SER A 226 -6.06 3.94 6.64
N HIS A 227 -5.61 3.04 5.76
CA HIS A 227 -6.37 2.61 4.58
C HIS A 227 -7.67 1.88 4.97
N LYS A 228 -8.81 2.39 4.48
CA LYS A 228 -10.16 1.96 4.89
C LYS A 228 -10.41 0.45 4.73
N LEU A 229 -9.90 -0.17 3.67
CA LEU A 229 -10.10 -1.61 3.44
C LEU A 229 -9.48 -2.47 4.55
N PHE A 230 -8.36 -2.05 5.13
CA PHE A 230 -7.71 -2.78 6.22
C PHE A 230 -8.48 -2.62 7.53
N PHE A 231 -9.06 -1.44 7.80
CA PHE A 231 -9.99 -1.29 8.93
C PHE A 231 -11.24 -2.15 8.74
N SER A 232 -11.81 -2.22 7.54
CA SER A 232 -12.92 -3.13 7.27
C SER A 232 -12.53 -4.61 7.45
N ALA A 233 -11.29 -4.98 7.12
CA ALA A 233 -10.77 -6.32 7.39
C ALA A 233 -10.62 -6.59 8.89
N LEU A 234 -10.15 -5.60 9.66
CA LEU A 234 -10.12 -5.65 11.13
C LEU A 234 -11.53 -5.83 11.71
N ASP A 235 -12.50 -5.04 11.24
CA ASP A 235 -13.89 -5.12 11.70
C ASP A 235 -14.48 -6.52 11.46
N ARG A 236 -14.30 -7.06 10.26
CA ARG A 236 -14.72 -8.43 9.92
C ARG A 236 -13.99 -9.46 10.78
N GLY A 237 -12.69 -9.28 10.99
CA GLY A 237 -11.86 -10.12 11.84
C GLY A 237 -12.38 -10.20 13.28
N CYS A 238 -12.62 -9.07 13.95
CA CYS A 238 -13.11 -9.12 15.32
C CYS A 238 -14.55 -9.60 15.42
N ARG A 239 -15.42 -9.34 14.45
CA ARG A 239 -16.76 -9.95 14.42
C ARG A 239 -16.70 -11.48 14.50
N VAL A 240 -15.68 -12.12 13.93
CA VAL A 240 -15.52 -13.58 14.00
C VAL A 240 -15.19 -14.03 15.43
N PHE A 241 -14.14 -13.52 16.05
CA PHE A 241 -13.70 -14.03 17.35
C PHE A 241 -14.53 -13.52 18.53
N VAL A 242 -15.15 -12.34 18.42
CA VAL A 242 -16.12 -11.82 19.41
C VAL A 242 -17.38 -12.69 19.45
N ASN A 243 -17.76 -13.29 18.32
CA ASN A 243 -18.91 -14.19 18.22
C ASN A 243 -18.52 -15.68 18.19
N ALA A 244 -17.24 -16.02 18.36
CA ALA A 244 -16.79 -17.40 18.28
C ALA A 244 -17.27 -18.19 19.49
N GLN A 245 -18.17 -19.15 19.27
CA GLN A 245 -18.64 -20.09 20.27
C GLN A 245 -18.30 -21.51 19.82
N GLU A 246 -17.37 -22.17 20.50
CA GLU A 246 -17.06 -23.59 20.22
C GLU A 246 -18.14 -24.54 20.77
N ASN A 247 -18.91 -24.11 21.77
CA ASN A 247 -19.96 -24.91 22.40
C ASN A 247 -21.30 -24.15 22.37
N HIS A 248 -22.20 -24.52 21.45
CA HIS A 248 -23.51 -23.89 21.17
C HIS A 248 -24.55 -23.94 22.30
N THR A 249 -24.14 -24.13 23.55
CA THR A 249 -25.04 -24.32 24.68
C THR A 249 -24.64 -23.37 25.81
N HIS A 250 -25.35 -22.25 25.88
CA HIS A 250 -25.53 -21.37 27.07
C HIS A 250 -24.53 -20.24 27.37
N GLN A 251 -23.61 -19.85 26.48
CA GLN A 251 -22.76 -18.67 26.75
C GLN A 251 -23.37 -17.34 26.28
N PRO A 252 -23.28 -16.26 27.08
CA PRO A 252 -23.82 -14.95 26.74
C PRO A 252 -23.14 -14.37 25.49
N ARG A 253 -23.96 -13.83 24.56
CA ARG A 253 -23.48 -13.14 23.35
C ARG A 253 -22.59 -11.95 23.73
N ALA A 254 -21.69 -11.55 22.83
CA ALA A 254 -20.82 -10.37 23.00
C ALA A 254 -21.48 -9.12 23.60
N PRO A 255 -22.74 -8.76 23.27
CA PRO A 255 -23.42 -7.61 23.88
C PRO A 255 -23.67 -7.76 25.39
N ILE A 256 -23.92 -8.99 25.85
CA ILE A 256 -24.15 -9.29 27.26
C ILE A 256 -22.82 -9.26 28.03
N LEU A 257 -21.73 -9.73 27.42
CA LEU A 257 -20.39 -9.62 27.99
C LEU A 257 -19.95 -8.16 28.11
N LEU A 258 -20.20 -7.35 27.08
CA LEU A 258 -19.98 -5.91 27.11
C LEU A 258 -20.78 -5.22 28.22
N ALA A 259 -22.08 -5.50 28.34
CA ALA A 259 -22.92 -4.92 29.39
C ALA A 259 -22.42 -5.27 30.80
N ARG A 260 -22.00 -6.53 31.02
CA ARG A 260 -21.40 -6.98 32.28
C ARG A 260 -20.04 -6.32 32.54
N TYR A 261 -19.25 -6.07 31.50
CA TYR A 261 -17.98 -5.37 31.61
C TYR A 261 -18.17 -3.93 32.10
N CYS A 262 -19.10 -3.20 31.49
CA CYS A 262 -19.44 -1.84 31.90
C CYS A 262 -19.95 -1.78 33.35
N ASP A 263 -20.85 -2.68 33.75
CA ASP A 263 -21.33 -2.75 35.15
C ASP A 263 -20.19 -3.03 36.15
N GLN A 264 -19.27 -3.94 35.81
CA GLN A 264 -18.12 -4.24 36.67
C GLN A 264 -17.09 -3.09 36.74
N LEU A 265 -16.84 -2.39 35.63
CA LEU A 265 -15.97 -1.21 35.60
C LEU A 265 -16.55 -0.08 36.47
N LEU A 266 -17.85 0.21 36.31
CA LEU A 266 -18.55 1.23 37.09
C LEU A 266 -18.58 0.89 38.60
N ARG A 267 -18.76 -0.38 38.96
CA ARG A 267 -18.68 -0.81 40.37
C ARG A 267 -17.27 -0.73 40.95
N LYS A 268 -16.21 -0.84 40.14
CA LYS A 268 -14.82 -0.67 40.61
C LYS A 268 -14.46 0.81 40.80
N SER A 269 -14.99 1.72 39.99
CA SER A 269 -14.90 3.17 40.22
C SER A 269 -15.41 3.54 41.62
N SER A 270 -16.54 2.96 42.06
CA SER A 270 -17.07 3.18 43.43
C SER A 270 -16.19 2.68 44.58
N LYS A 271 -15.07 1.99 44.27
CA LYS A 271 -14.11 1.43 45.25
C LYS A 271 -12.72 2.07 45.21
N GLY A 272 -12.54 3.20 44.52
CA GLY A 272 -11.29 3.98 44.55
C GLY A 272 -10.26 3.66 43.46
N VAL A 273 -10.67 3.03 42.36
CA VAL A 273 -9.91 3.06 41.10
C VAL A 273 -9.99 4.48 40.54
N GLY A 274 -8.90 5.02 39.99
CA GLY A 274 -8.86 6.38 39.46
C GLY A 274 -9.97 6.60 38.43
N GLU A 275 -10.83 7.59 38.65
CA GLU A 275 -12.01 7.88 37.80
C GLU A 275 -11.61 8.05 36.33
N GLN A 276 -10.45 8.66 36.08
CA GLN A 276 -9.86 8.82 34.75
C GLN A 276 -9.61 7.50 34.01
N GLU A 277 -9.05 6.48 34.68
CA GLU A 277 -8.76 5.18 34.05
C GLU A 277 -10.05 4.43 33.70
N VAL A 278 -11.11 4.63 34.49
CA VAL A 278 -12.42 4.02 34.22
C VAL A 278 -13.10 4.73 33.05
N GLU A 279 -12.99 6.05 32.96
CA GLU A 279 -13.51 6.84 31.84
C GLU A 279 -12.82 6.47 30.52
N ASP A 280 -11.49 6.41 30.50
CA ASP A 280 -10.71 6.03 29.30
C ASP A 280 -11.11 4.63 28.80
N ARG A 281 -11.28 3.66 29.70
CA ARG A 281 -11.69 2.30 29.34
C ARG A 281 -13.13 2.24 28.85
N LEU A 282 -14.03 3.05 29.41
CA LEU A 282 -15.42 3.13 28.96
C LEU A 282 -15.49 3.78 27.57
N GLU A 283 -14.68 4.80 27.28
CA GLU A 283 -14.59 5.41 25.96
C GLU A 283 -14.08 4.40 24.91
N GLU A 284 -13.06 3.62 25.25
CA GLU A 284 -12.52 2.56 24.39
C GLU A 284 -13.57 1.47 24.11
N VAL A 285 -14.38 1.10 25.11
CA VAL A 285 -15.52 0.17 24.95
C VAL A 285 -16.61 0.76 24.08
N VAL A 286 -16.94 2.04 24.23
CA VAL A 286 -17.96 2.71 23.42
C VAL A 286 -17.51 2.73 21.97
N HIS A 287 -16.27 3.10 21.69
CA HIS A 287 -15.69 3.04 20.35
C HIS A 287 -15.73 1.62 19.79
N PHE A 288 -15.32 0.61 20.59
CA PHE A 288 -15.43 -0.80 20.23
C PHE A 288 -16.88 -1.29 20.08
N SER A 289 -17.87 -0.70 20.73
CA SER A 289 -19.26 -1.12 20.58
C SER A 289 -19.89 -0.53 19.30
N LEU A 290 -19.52 0.71 18.96
CA LEU A 290 -20.03 1.46 17.82
C LEU A 290 -19.46 0.91 16.50
N SER A 291 -18.17 0.58 16.45
CA SER A 291 -17.52 0.04 15.25
C SER A 291 -18.02 -1.36 14.87
N PHE A 292 -18.50 -2.14 15.84
CA PHE A 292 -18.78 -3.56 15.64
C PHE A 292 -20.25 -3.93 15.43
N SER A 293 -21.17 -2.96 15.43
CA SER A 293 -22.62 -3.20 15.27
C SER A 293 -23.12 -4.37 16.14
N LEU A 294 -22.60 -4.47 17.37
CA LEU A 294 -22.95 -5.56 18.29
C LEU A 294 -24.37 -5.39 18.85
N LEU A 295 -25.01 -4.25 18.63
CA LEU A 295 -26.44 -4.09 18.83
C LEU A 295 -27.19 -4.54 17.55
N PRO A 296 -28.13 -5.49 17.64
CA PRO A 296 -29.13 -5.60 16.59
C PRO A 296 -29.91 -4.27 16.53
N LEU A 297 -30.15 -3.76 15.32
CA LEU A 297 -31.18 -2.75 15.09
C LEU A 297 -32.53 -3.25 15.64
#